data_AF-A0A7S0WKD0-F1
#
_entry.id   AF-A0A7S0WKD0-F1
#
_cell.length_a   1.000
_cell.length_b   1.000
_cell.length_c   1.000
_cell.angle_alpha   90.00
_cell.angle_beta   90.00
_cell.angle_gamma   90.00
#
_symmetry.space_group_name_H-M   'P 1'
#
loop_
_entity.id
_entity.type
_entity.pdbx_description
1 polymer ?
#
loop_
_entity_poly.entity_id
_entity_poly.type
_entity_poly.pdbx_seq_one_letter_code
_entity_poly.pdbx_strand_id
1 'polypeptide(L)'
;VQTLHVILHAGGLVPGYADQLTLLACYLAAVVHDFEHGGLTNDFLVASADPLAIRYNDRAPLENHHLAAAFTLLRVPDLSFTAGLKKEALGRVRKTVIDLVLATDMK
;
A
#
# COMPACT_ATOMS: atom_id res chain seq x y z
N VAL A 1 9.72 3.33 4.96
CA VAL A 1 10.04 4.31 3.88
C VAL A 1 11.54 4.52 3.66
N GLN A 2 12.32 5.00 4.64
CA GLN A 2 13.74 5.31 4.45
C GLN A 2 14.58 4.10 4.03
N THR A 3 14.35 2.93 4.62
CA THR A 3 15.04 1.69 4.21
C THR A 3 14.76 1.35 2.74
N LEU A 4 13.52 1.50 2.28
CA LEU A 4 13.17 1.28 0.88
C LEU A 4 13.90 2.27 -0.04
N HIS A 5 14.05 3.54 0.36
CA HIS A 5 14.84 4.51 -0.38
C HIS A 5 16.30 4.04 -0.58
N VAL A 6 16.93 3.55 0.49
CA VAL A 6 18.30 3.01 0.43
C VAL A 6 18.37 1.79 -0.50
N ILE A 7 17.42 0.86 -0.40
CA ILE A 7 17.37 -0.33 -1.28
C ILE A 7 17.21 0.08 -2.75
N LEU A 8 16.34 1.05 -3.05
CA LEU A 8 16.08 1.50 -4.42
C LEU A 8 17.32 2.16 -5.05
N HIS A 9 18.03 3.02 -4.30
CA HIS A 9 19.14 3.81 -4.83
C HIS A 9 20.50 3.16 -4.61
N ALA A 10 20.84 2.81 -3.36
CA ALA A 10 22.13 2.20 -3.04
C ALA A 10 22.18 0.72 -3.46
N GLY A 11 21.03 0.03 -3.48
CA GLY A 11 20.91 -1.34 -4.00
C GLY A 11 20.89 -1.43 -5.53
N GLY A 12 20.92 -0.31 -6.26
CA GLY A 12 21.07 -0.28 -7.71
C GLY A 12 19.81 -0.64 -8.52
N LEU A 13 18.62 -0.59 -7.92
CA LEU A 13 17.35 -0.83 -8.63
C LEU A 13 16.95 0.37 -9.51
N VAL A 14 17.31 1.59 -9.10
CA VAL A 14 17.28 2.79 -9.94
C VAL A 14 18.67 2.97 -10.57
N PRO A 15 18.79 3.23 -11.89
CA PRO A 15 17.74 3.68 -12.83
C PRO A 15 17.11 2.57 -13.70
N GLY A 16 17.56 1.32 -13.63
CA GLY A 16 17.19 0.28 -14.61
C GLY A 16 15.83 -0.42 -14.39
N TYR A 17 15.36 -0.50 -13.14
CA TYR A 17 14.22 -1.35 -12.77
C TYR A 17 13.00 -0.58 -12.25
N ALA A 18 13.15 0.69 -11.89
CA ALA A 18 12.06 1.53 -11.39
C ALA A 18 12.03 2.89 -12.09
N ASP A 19 11.09 3.06 -13.01
CA ASP A 19 10.77 4.37 -13.59
C ASP A 19 10.07 5.27 -12.56
N GLN A 20 9.77 6.52 -12.94
CA GLN A 20 9.19 7.51 -12.02
C GLN A 20 7.85 7.08 -11.42
N LEU A 21 7.00 6.38 -12.17
CA LEU A 21 5.71 5.90 -11.67
C LEU A 21 5.89 4.72 -10.72
N THR A 22 6.81 3.80 -11.03
CA THR A 22 7.16 2.70 -10.11
C THR A 22 7.77 3.25 -8.83
N LEU A 23 8.67 4.26 -8.91
CA LEU A 23 9.24 4.93 -7.75
C LEU A 23 8.16 5.55 -6.85
N LEU A 24 7.22 6.29 -7.45
CA LEU A 24 6.09 6.86 -6.72
C LEU A 24 5.28 5.78 -6.01
N ALA A 25 4.97 4.67 -6.71
CA ALA A 25 4.23 3.56 -6.15
C ALA A 25 5.00 2.88 -4.99
N CYS A 26 6.31 2.69 -5.13
CA CYS A 26 7.17 2.14 -4.08
C CYS A 26 7.13 3.00 -2.81
N TYR A 27 7.31 4.32 -2.94
CA TYR A 27 7.24 5.21 -1.78
C TYR A 27 5.85 5.26 -1.17
N LEU A 28 4.80 5.34 -1.99
CA LEU A 28 3.42 5.35 -1.50
C LEU A 28 3.11 4.05 -0.75
N ALA A 29 3.42 2.88 -1.33
CA ALA A 29 3.26 1.60 -0.66
C ALA A 29 3.98 1.56 0.69
N ALA A 30 5.24 1.99 0.76
CA ALA A 30 6.00 1.99 2.01
C ALA A 30 5.46 2.97 3.06
N VAL A 31 4.80 4.06 2.65
CA VAL A 31 4.14 4.98 3.59
C VAL A 31 2.86 4.35 4.16
N VAL A 32 2.09 3.65 3.32
CA VAL A 32 0.74 3.21 3.68
C VAL A 32 0.65 1.77 4.15
N HIS A 33 1.72 0.97 4.06
CA HIS A 33 1.65 -0.48 4.28
C HIS A 33 1.08 -0.91 5.65
N ASP A 34 1.23 -0.10 6.69
CA ASP A 34 0.67 -0.33 8.05
C ASP A 34 -0.30 0.81 8.48
N PHE A 35 -0.91 1.52 7.54
CA PHE A 35 -1.75 2.69 7.88
C PHE A 35 -3.05 2.30 8.62
N GLU A 36 -3.31 2.91 9.79
CA GLU A 36 -4.42 2.54 10.70
C GLU A 36 -4.26 1.16 11.39
N HIS A 37 -3.04 0.63 11.49
CA HIS A 37 -2.79 -0.62 12.19
C HIS A 37 -3.15 -0.54 13.69
N GLY A 38 -4.04 -1.43 14.15
CA GLY A 38 -4.58 -1.46 15.51
C GLY A 38 -3.70 -2.17 16.57
N GLY A 39 -2.55 -2.69 16.17
CA GLY A 39 -1.61 -3.42 17.04
C GLY A 39 -1.98 -4.89 17.27
N LEU A 40 -2.86 -5.44 16.43
CA LEU A 40 -3.31 -6.83 16.46
C LEU A 40 -2.84 -7.53 15.18
N THR A 41 -2.74 -8.86 15.21
CA THR A 41 -2.34 -9.66 14.04
C THR A 41 -3.56 -10.11 13.22
N ASN A 42 -3.35 -10.46 11.95
CA ASN A 42 -4.39 -11.07 11.10
C ASN A 42 -5.03 -12.30 11.78
N ASP A 43 -4.22 -13.19 12.37
CA ASP A 43 -4.71 -14.36 13.12
C ASP A 43 -5.66 -13.99 14.27
N PHE A 44 -5.31 -12.95 15.03
CA PHE A 44 -6.16 -12.47 16.12
C PHE A 44 -7.50 -11.95 15.59
N LEU A 45 -7.48 -11.16 14.52
CA LEU A 45 -8.70 -10.61 13.90
C LEU A 45 -9.62 -11.73 13.40
N VAL A 46 -9.05 -12.76 12.75
CA VAL A 46 -9.81 -13.93 12.27
C VAL A 46 -10.39 -14.73 13.44
N ALA A 47 -9.57 -15.05 14.44
CA ALA A 47 -9.99 -15.84 15.60
C ALA A 47 -11.07 -15.14 16.45
N SER A 48 -11.08 -13.81 16.47
CA SER A 48 -12.06 -13.00 17.20
C SER A 48 -13.29 -12.60 16.38
N ALA A 49 -13.38 -13.03 15.12
CA ALA A 49 -14.40 -12.59 14.16
C ALA A 49 -14.50 -11.05 14.08
N ASP A 50 -13.35 -10.38 14.07
CA ASP A 50 -13.26 -8.92 13.97
C ASP A 50 -13.94 -8.41 12.68
N PRO A 51 -14.59 -7.23 12.69
CA PRO A 51 -15.21 -6.66 11.50
C PRO A 51 -14.31 -6.56 10.26
N LEU A 52 -13.00 -6.37 10.42
CA LEU A 52 -12.05 -6.38 9.30
C LEU A 52 -11.88 -7.78 8.72
N ALA A 53 -11.78 -8.81 9.56
CA ALA A 53 -11.69 -10.20 9.12
C ALA A 53 -12.94 -10.60 8.34
N ILE A 54 -14.14 -10.27 8.86
CA ILE A 54 -15.42 -10.50 8.16
C ILE A 54 -15.47 -9.74 6.83
N ARG A 55 -15.10 -8.45 6.82
CA ARG A 55 -15.14 -7.60 5.63
C ARG A 55 -14.25 -8.12 4.50
N TYR A 56 -13.06 -8.59 4.84
CA TYR A 56 -12.07 -9.07 3.89
C TYR A 56 -12.02 -10.59 3.75
N ASN A 57 -13.02 -11.29 4.32
CA ASN A 57 -13.20 -12.74 4.21
C ASN A 57 -11.92 -13.51 4.61
N ASP A 58 -11.32 -13.11 5.73
CA ASP A 58 -10.11 -13.70 6.34
C ASP A 58 -8.85 -13.66 5.45
N ARG A 59 -8.86 -12.90 4.35
CA ARG A 59 -7.73 -12.80 3.41
C ARG A 59 -7.00 -11.48 3.58
N ALA A 60 -5.83 -11.52 4.21
CA ALA A 60 -5.01 -10.34 4.51
C ALA A 60 -5.86 -9.16 5.04
N PRO A 61 -6.64 -9.32 6.15
CA PRO A 61 -7.56 -8.27 6.60
C PRO A 61 -6.91 -6.91 6.84
N LEU A 62 -5.72 -6.88 7.45
CA LEU A 62 -4.97 -5.66 7.73
C LEU A 62 -4.48 -5.00 6.44
N GLU A 63 -3.80 -5.73 5.56
CA GLU A 63 -3.22 -5.19 4.34
C GLU A 63 -4.30 -4.63 3.40
N ASN A 64 -5.45 -5.30 3.31
CA ASN A 64 -6.61 -4.78 2.58
C ASN A 64 -7.18 -3.52 3.24
N HIS A 65 -7.20 -3.44 4.57
CA HIS A 65 -7.64 -2.25 5.31
C HIS A 65 -6.72 -1.06 5.05
N HIS A 66 -5.40 -1.25 5.17
CA HIS A 66 -4.37 -0.24 4.92
C HIS A 66 -4.52 0.39 3.53
N LEU A 67 -4.70 -0.46 2.51
CA LEU A 67 -4.97 -0.04 1.13
C LEU A 67 -6.29 0.74 1.00
N ALA A 68 -7.38 0.19 1.53
CA ALA A 68 -8.71 0.80 1.41
C ALA A 68 -8.77 2.18 2.06
N ALA A 69 -8.19 2.32 3.26
CA ALA A 69 -8.14 3.57 4.00
C ALA A 69 -7.29 4.63 3.27
N ALA A 70 -6.06 4.27 2.86
CA ALA A 70 -5.17 5.17 2.14
C ALA A 70 -5.76 5.67 0.80
N PHE A 71 -6.33 4.77 0.00
CA PHE A 71 -6.96 5.17 -1.26
C PHE A 71 -8.24 5.98 -1.06
N THR A 72 -8.95 5.80 0.05
CA THR A 72 -10.10 6.64 0.39
C THR A 72 -9.67 8.07 0.69
N LEU A 73 -8.57 8.27 1.42
CA LEU A 73 -7.99 9.60 1.65
C LEU A 73 -7.58 10.30 0.35
N LEU A 74 -6.97 9.56 -0.58
CA LEU A 74 -6.58 10.10 -1.89
C LEU A 74 -7.76 10.49 -2.80
N ARG A 75 -9.00 10.15 -2.43
CA ARG A 75 -10.21 10.64 -3.13
C ARG A 75 -10.69 11.99 -2.61
N VAL A 76 -10.21 12.45 -1.46
CA VAL A 76 -10.50 13.79 -0.94
C VAL A 76 -9.70 14.80 -1.77
N PRO A 77 -10.34 15.77 -2.45
CA PRO A 77 -9.66 16.67 -3.37
C PRO A 77 -8.44 17.38 -2.76
N ASP A 78 -8.57 17.85 -1.53
CA ASP A 78 -7.51 18.61 -0.84
C ASP A 78 -6.34 17.73 -0.35
N LEU A 79 -6.52 16.41 -0.32
CA LEU A 79 -5.50 15.44 0.10
C LEU A 79 -4.87 14.68 -1.08
N SER A 80 -5.40 14.88 -2.29
CA SER A 80 -5.04 14.09 -3.46
C SER A 80 -3.83 14.66 -4.20
N PHE A 81 -2.62 14.28 -3.79
CA PHE A 81 -1.40 14.64 -4.51
C PHE A 81 -1.27 13.95 -5.88
N THR A 82 -2.13 12.96 -6.18
CA THR A 82 -2.14 12.23 -7.47
C THR A 82 -3.13 12.79 -8.49
N ALA A 83 -3.88 13.85 -8.15
CA ALA A 83 -4.92 14.42 -9.01
C ALA A 83 -4.41 14.92 -10.38
N GLY A 84 -3.13 15.29 -10.48
CA GLY A 84 -2.50 15.71 -11.75
C GLY A 84 -2.10 14.57 -12.69
N LEU A 85 -2.21 13.30 -12.28
CA LEU A 85 -1.83 12.16 -13.11
C LEU A 85 -2.94 11.80 -14.12
N LYS A 86 -2.52 11.40 -15.32
CA LYS A 86 -3.43 10.78 -16.30
C LYS A 86 -4.02 9.48 -15.74
N LYS A 87 -5.22 9.12 -16.19
CA LYS A 87 -5.97 7.94 -15.73
C LYS A 87 -5.15 6.65 -15.85
N GLU A 88 -4.40 6.48 -16.94
CA GLU A 88 -3.56 5.30 -17.18
C GLU A 88 -2.40 5.22 -16.18
N ALA A 89 -1.75 6.36 -15.91
CA ALA A 89 -0.66 6.44 -14.94
C ALA A 89 -1.17 6.17 -13.51
N LEU A 90 -2.32 6.75 -13.15
CA LEU A 90 -2.97 6.50 -11.86
C LEU A 90 -3.35 5.03 -11.68
N GLY A 91 -3.89 4.40 -12.74
CA GLY A 91 -4.20 2.97 -12.74
C GLY A 91 -2.96 2.10 -12.51
N ARG A 92 -1.84 2.44 -13.16
CA ARG A 92 -0.56 1.74 -12.96
C ARG A 92 -0.02 1.90 -11.54
N VAL A 93 0.02 3.12 -11.02
CA VAL A 93 0.45 3.40 -9.64
C VAL A 93 -0.42 2.62 -8.65
N ARG A 94 -1.75 2.69 -8.79
CA ARG A 94 -2.68 1.97 -7.92
C ARG A 94 -2.43 0.47 -7.92
N LYS A 95 -2.27 -0.13 -9.11
CA LYS A 95 -2.01 -1.57 -9.23
C LYS A 95 -0.71 -1.95 -8.52
N THR A 96 0.39 -1.24 -8.78
CA THR A 96 1.68 -1.52 -8.15
C THR A 96 1.64 -1.35 -6.63
N VAL A 97 0.94 -0.34 -6.10
CA VAL A 97 0.79 -0.16 -4.64
C VAL A 97 0.01 -1.32 -4.02
N ILE A 98 -1.08 -1.77 -4.65
CA ILE A 98 -1.86 -2.93 -4.17
C ILE A 98 -0.99 -4.18 -4.12
N ASP A 99 -0.26 -4.47 -5.21
CA ASP A 99 0.62 -5.64 -5.28
C ASP A 99 1.71 -5.60 -4.19
N LEU A 100 2.31 -4.43 -3.95
CA LEU A 100 3.38 -4.26 -2.95
C LEU A 100 2.88 -4.37 -1.51
N VAL A 101 1.72 -3.79 -1.18
CA VAL A 101 1.20 -3.85 0.21
C VAL A 101 0.63 -5.23 0.51
N LEU A 102 -0.08 -5.88 -0.43
CA LEU A 102 -0.52 -7.26 -0.21
C LEU A 102 0.66 -8.23 -0.05
N ALA A 103 1.82 -7.91 -0.59
CA ALA A 103 3.05 -8.69 -0.40
C ALA A 103 3.70 -8.54 0.98
N THR A 104 3.19 -7.64 1.85
CA THR A 104 3.66 -7.54 3.24
C THR A 104 2.89 -8.41 4.23
N ASP A 105 1.80 -9.06 3.80
CA ASP A 105 1.07 -10.04 4.62
C ASP A 105 1.99 -11.21 4.98
N MET A 106 2.25 -11.36 6.28
CA MET A 106 3.02 -12.47 6.82
C MET A 106 2.06 -13.56 7.30
N LYS A 107 2.03 -14.68 6.57
CA LYS A 107 1.26 -15.87 6.92
C LYS A 107 1.92 -16.70 8.02
#